data_AF-A0A9D8L9E7-F1
#
_entry.id   AF-A0A9D8L9E7-F1
#
_cell.length_a   1.000
_cell.length_b   1.000
_cell.length_c   1.000
_cell.angle_alpha   90.00
_cell.angle_beta   90.00
_cell.angle_gamma   90.00
#
_symmetry.space_group_name_H-M   'P 1'
#
loop_
_entity.id
_entity.type
_entity.pdbx_description
1 polymer ?
#
loop_
_entity_poly.entity_id
_entity_poly.type
_entity_poly.pdbx_seq_one_letter_code
_entity_poly.pdbx_strand_id
1 'polypeptide(L)'
;MNFASDNWAGATPEVMAALHRANDGAAPAYGNDALTRRVTGLFSEVFETDVQVWFTGTGTASNSLGLAALSRPGGLVFCSSEAHIHVDEWGAT
;
A
#
# COMPACT_ATOMS: atom_id res chain seq x y z
N MET A 1 -7.54 -25.13 9.94
CA MET A 1 -7.90 -23.74 9.59
C MET A 1 -7.35 -22.86 10.70
N ASN A 2 -6.57 -21.83 10.35
CA ASN A 2 -6.04 -20.89 11.31
C ASN A 2 -6.94 -19.63 11.30
N PHE A 3 -7.30 -19.12 12.46
CA PHE A 3 -8.27 -18.03 12.63
C PHE A 3 -7.69 -16.85 13.43
N ALA A 4 -6.37 -16.81 13.66
CA ALA A 4 -5.75 -15.74 14.42
C ALA A 4 -5.68 -14.43 13.63
N SER A 5 -5.16 -14.47 12.41
CA SER A 5 -5.09 -13.32 11.51
C SER A 5 -4.94 -13.79 10.07
N ASP A 6 -5.43 -12.98 9.14
CA ASP A 6 -5.24 -13.16 7.70
C ASP A 6 -3.83 -12.78 7.24
N ASN A 7 -3.09 -11.94 7.99
CA ASN A 7 -1.69 -11.63 7.69
C ASN A 7 -0.73 -12.81 7.89
N TRP A 8 -1.23 -13.95 8.39
CA TRP A 8 -0.48 -15.23 8.44
C TRP A 8 -0.64 -16.04 7.15
N ALA A 9 -1.57 -15.67 6.28
CA ALA A 9 -1.70 -16.29 4.97
C ALA A 9 -0.55 -15.83 4.05
N GLY A 10 -0.04 -16.77 3.26
CA GLY A 10 0.92 -16.45 2.21
C GLY A 10 0.26 -15.78 0.99
N ALA A 11 1.09 -15.40 0.02
CA ALA A 11 0.60 -14.87 -1.25
C ALA A 11 -0.19 -15.93 -2.05
N THR A 12 -1.18 -15.49 -2.83
CA THR A 12 -1.94 -16.39 -3.71
C THR A 12 -1.07 -16.90 -4.87
N PRO A 13 -1.43 -18.03 -5.51
CA PRO A 13 -0.69 -18.56 -6.66
C PRO A 13 -0.52 -17.54 -7.79
N GLU A 14 -1.51 -16.69 -8.04
CA GLU A 14 -1.49 -15.66 -9.09
C GLU A 14 -0.46 -14.58 -8.79
N VAL A 15 -0.34 -14.17 -7.52
CA VAL A 15 0.69 -13.20 -7.06
C VAL A 15 2.07 -13.81 -7.24
N MET A 16 2.28 -15.05 -6.80
CA MET A 16 3.57 -15.73 -6.96
C MET A 16 3.94 -15.93 -8.44
N ALA A 17 2.97 -16.27 -9.29
CA ALA A 17 3.19 -16.38 -10.73
C ALA A 17 3.51 -15.01 -11.37
N ALA A 18 2.87 -13.92 -10.91
CA ALA A 18 3.17 -12.58 -11.39
C ALA A 18 4.58 -12.13 -11.00
N LEU A 19 5.01 -12.39 -9.77
CA LEU A 19 6.38 -12.16 -9.31
C LEU A 19 7.39 -12.93 -10.16
N HIS A 20 7.13 -14.21 -10.42
CA HIS A 20 8.01 -15.02 -11.27
C HIS A 20 8.14 -14.46 -12.69
N ARG A 21 7.04 -14.01 -13.30
CA ARG A 21 7.07 -13.36 -14.62
C ARG A 21 7.81 -12.02 -14.60
N ALA A 22 7.64 -11.23 -13.54
CA ALA A 22 8.30 -9.94 -13.40
C ALA A 22 9.81 -10.05 -13.10
N ASN A 23 10.28 -11.24 -12.71
CA ASN A 23 11.69 -11.53 -12.44
C ASN A 23 12.52 -11.76 -13.72
N ASP A 24 11.88 -11.81 -14.90
CA ASP A 24 12.60 -11.94 -16.17
C ASP A 24 12.97 -10.57 -16.77
N GLY A 25 14.19 -10.46 -17.29
CA GLY A 25 14.71 -9.24 -17.90
C GLY A 25 15.09 -8.13 -16.90
N ALA A 26 15.16 -6.89 -17.42
CA ALA A 26 15.52 -5.70 -16.64
C ALA A 26 14.40 -4.65 -16.75
N ALA A 27 14.15 -3.96 -15.63
CA ALA A 27 13.16 -2.89 -15.55
C ALA A 27 13.77 -1.64 -14.89
N PRO A 28 13.36 -0.42 -15.31
CA PRO A 28 13.74 0.79 -14.61
C PRO A 28 13.30 0.76 -13.14
N ALA A 29 14.16 1.25 -12.25
CA ALA A 29 13.87 1.32 -10.82
C ALA A 29 12.89 2.45 -10.47
N TYR A 30 12.42 2.44 -9.20
CA TYR A 30 11.62 3.51 -8.60
C TYR A 30 10.29 3.80 -9.31
N GLY A 31 9.60 2.77 -9.81
CA GLY A 31 8.26 2.86 -10.39
C GLY A 31 8.20 3.40 -11.82
N ASN A 32 9.35 3.55 -12.47
CA ASN A 32 9.44 3.99 -13.87
C ASN A 32 9.27 2.85 -14.89
N ASP A 33 8.91 1.66 -14.43
CA ASP A 33 8.68 0.49 -15.28
C ASP A 33 7.24 0.43 -15.83
N ALA A 34 7.03 -0.50 -16.77
CA ALA A 34 5.74 -0.66 -17.43
C ALA A 34 4.67 -1.30 -16.55
N LEU A 35 5.07 -2.13 -15.57
CA LEU A 35 4.14 -2.78 -14.65
C LEU A 35 3.54 -1.74 -13.71
N THR A 36 4.36 -0.87 -13.11
CA THR A 36 3.88 0.23 -12.27
C THR A 36 2.91 1.13 -13.04
N ARG A 37 3.26 1.58 -14.25
CA ARG A 37 2.34 2.40 -15.08
C ARG A 37 1.00 1.72 -15.36
N ARG A 38 1.02 0.42 -15.67
CA ARG A 38 -0.19 -0.36 -15.92
C ARG A 38 -1.07 -0.42 -14.67
N VAL A 39 -0.48 -0.71 -13.50
CA VAL A 39 -1.24 -0.78 -12.24
C VAL A 39 -1.85 0.58 -11.91
N THR A 40 -1.10 1.68 -12.04
CA THR A 40 -1.65 3.04 -11.83
C THR A 40 -2.86 3.30 -12.73
N GLY A 41 -2.80 2.93 -14.01
CA GLY A 41 -3.96 3.08 -14.92
C GLY A 41 -5.17 2.24 -14.51
N LEU A 42 -4.95 1.01 -14.04
CA LEU A 42 -6.04 0.15 -13.52
C LEU A 42 -6.69 0.75 -12.27
N PHE A 43 -5.93 1.41 -11.40
CA PHE A 43 -6.49 2.13 -10.27
C PHE A 43 -7.39 3.28 -10.73
N SER A 44 -6.99 4.09 -11.71
CA SER A 44 -7.85 5.14 -12.25
C SER A 44 -9.14 4.58 -12.86
N GLU A 45 -9.07 3.42 -13.52
CA GLU A 45 -10.25 2.72 -14.04
C GLU A 45 -11.18 2.25 -12.92
N VAL A 46 -10.64 1.59 -11.89
CA VAL A 46 -11.42 1.09 -10.74
C VAL A 46 -12.09 2.21 -9.96
N PHE A 47 -11.40 3.35 -9.80
CA PHE A 47 -11.94 4.50 -9.08
C PHE A 47 -12.75 5.46 -9.97
N GLU A 48 -12.87 5.17 -11.27
CA GLU A 48 -13.59 5.98 -12.27
C GLU A 48 -13.14 7.46 -12.30
N THR A 49 -11.88 7.72 -11.93
CA THR A 49 -11.28 9.06 -11.89
C THR A 49 -9.77 8.95 -11.97
N ASP A 50 -9.11 10.02 -12.41
CA ASP A 50 -7.66 10.08 -12.38
C ASP A 50 -7.15 10.06 -10.93
N VAL A 51 -6.34 9.05 -10.60
CA VAL A 51 -5.71 8.91 -9.27
C VAL A 51 -4.19 8.82 -9.38
N GLN A 52 -3.52 9.20 -8.29
CA GLN A 52 -2.08 8.99 -8.12
C GLN A 52 -1.87 7.79 -7.20
N VAL A 53 -1.02 6.85 -7.62
CA VAL A 53 -0.73 5.62 -6.86
C VAL A 53 0.72 5.62 -6.39
N TRP A 54 0.91 5.43 -5.09
CA TRP A 54 2.22 5.32 -4.44
C TRP A 54 2.30 3.99 -3.71
N PHE A 55 3.25 3.15 -4.08
CA PHE A 55 3.43 1.82 -3.47
C PHE A 55 4.32 1.91 -2.24
N THR A 56 3.88 1.30 -1.14
CA THR A 56 4.61 1.20 0.12
C THR A 56 4.77 -0.27 0.52
N GLY A 57 5.66 -0.54 1.46
CA GLY A 57 5.91 -1.92 1.94
C GLY A 57 4.87 -2.44 2.94
N THR A 58 4.16 -1.55 3.65
CA THR A 58 3.22 -1.93 4.72
C THR A 58 2.04 -0.96 4.82
N GLY A 59 0.95 -1.41 5.43
CA GLY A 59 -0.20 -0.55 5.75
C GLY A 59 0.16 0.63 6.65
N THR A 60 1.00 0.40 7.66
CA THR A 60 1.51 1.45 8.55
C THR A 60 2.25 2.55 7.80
N ALA A 61 3.13 2.20 6.87
CA ALA A 61 3.84 3.20 6.07
C ALA A 61 2.86 4.01 5.20
N SER A 62 1.84 3.38 4.61
CA SER A 62 0.79 4.08 3.87
C SER A 62 0.01 5.06 4.74
N ASN A 63 -0.40 4.64 5.94
CA ASN A 63 -1.11 5.51 6.88
C ASN A 63 -0.23 6.69 7.29
N SER A 64 1.01 6.44 7.72
CA SER A 64 1.94 7.48 8.16
C SER A 64 2.20 8.52 7.06
N LEU A 65 2.48 8.07 5.83
CA LEU A 65 2.75 8.96 4.71
C LEU A 65 1.50 9.74 4.29
N GLY A 66 0.33 9.10 4.27
CA GLY A 66 -0.93 9.76 3.96
C GLY A 66 -1.28 10.85 4.97
N LEU A 67 -1.14 10.55 6.27
CA LEU A 67 -1.39 11.52 7.35
C LEU A 67 -0.38 12.66 7.34
N ALA A 68 0.91 12.35 7.12
CA ALA A 68 1.97 13.35 7.03
C ALA A 68 1.78 14.29 5.82
N ALA A 69 1.25 13.79 4.71
CA ALA A 69 0.94 14.62 3.53
C ALA A 69 -0.23 15.59 3.76
N LEU A 70 -1.17 15.24 4.65
CA LEU A 70 -2.36 16.03 4.96
C LEU A 70 -2.19 16.95 6.18
N SER A 71 -1.23 16.64 7.06
CA SER A 71 -1.05 17.32 8.34
C SER A 71 0.21 18.20 8.37
N ARG A 72 0.23 19.14 9.30
CA ARG A 72 1.44 19.91 9.63
C ARG A 72 2.07 19.37 10.91
N PRO A 73 3.37 19.55 11.15
CA PRO A 73 3.98 19.24 12.44
C PRO A 73 3.18 19.88 13.58
N GLY A 74 2.78 19.07 14.58
CA GLY A 74 1.92 19.49 15.70
C GLY A 74 0.42 19.56 15.38
N GLY A 75 -0.02 19.15 14.18
CA GLY A 75 -1.43 19.02 13.83
C GLY A 75 -2.12 17.86 14.56
N LEU A 76 -3.45 17.89 14.57
CA LEU A 76 -4.29 16.84 15.18
C LEU A 76 -4.98 16.02 14.09
N VAL A 77 -4.91 14.69 14.22
CA VAL A 77 -5.66 13.73 13.41
C VAL A 77 -6.73 13.10 14.29
N PHE A 78 -8.00 13.27 13.91
CA PHE A 78 -9.11 12.63 14.60
C PHE A 78 -9.33 11.22 14.06
N CYS A 79 -9.46 10.24 14.96
CA CYS A 79 -9.75 8.86 14.61
C CYS A 79 -10.59 8.19 15.70
N SER A 80 -11.17 7.03 15.39
CA SER A 80 -11.82 6.17 16.38
C SER A 80 -10.81 5.71 17.43
N SER A 81 -11.27 5.46 18.67
CA SER A 81 -10.44 4.85 19.72
C SER A 81 -9.94 3.46 19.39
N GLU A 82 -10.54 2.80 18.40
CA GLU A 82 -10.15 1.46 17.92
C GLU A 82 -9.40 1.50 16.58
N ALA A 83 -9.08 2.69 16.07
CA ALA A 83 -8.41 2.82 14.78
C ALA A 83 -6.98 2.26 14.86
N HIS A 84 -6.55 1.51 13.84
CA HIS A 84 -5.22 0.88 13.78
C HIS A 84 -4.08 1.90 13.97
N ILE A 85 -4.25 3.11 13.39
CA ILE A 85 -3.30 4.24 13.57
C ILE A 85 -3.14 4.67 15.05
N HIS A 86 -4.14 4.41 15.89
CA HIS A 86 -4.13 4.73 17.30
C HIS A 86 -3.66 3.56 18.18
N VAL A 87 -4.08 2.33 17.86
CA VAL A 87 -3.87 1.17 18.74
C VAL A 87 -2.62 0.35 18.40
N ASP A 88 -2.32 0.14 17.12
CA ASP A 88 -1.32 -0.81 16.65
C ASP A 88 -0.13 -0.15 15.91
N GLU A 89 -0.29 1.13 15.52
CA GLU A 89 0.73 1.92 14.81
C GLU A 89 1.19 3.14 15.62
N TRP A 90 0.88 3.15 16.92
CA TRP A 90 1.16 4.28 17.79
C TRP A 90 2.65 4.65 17.77
N GLY A 91 2.92 5.92 17.46
CA GLY A 91 4.28 6.48 17.34
C GLY A 91 4.92 6.33 15.96
N ALA A 92 4.34 5.54 15.05
CA ALA A 92 4.72 5.49 13.64
C ALA A 92 3.86 6.41 12.78
N THR A 93 2.58 6.58 13.11
CA THR A 93 1.60 7.46 12.44
C THR A 93 1.32 8.74 13.22
#